data_AF-A0A434L6V8-F1
#
_entry.id   AF-A0A434L6V8-F1
#
_cell.length_a   1.000
_cell.length_b   1.000
_cell.length_c   1.000
_cell.angle_alpha   90.00
_cell.angle_beta   90.00
_cell.angle_gamma   90.00
#
_symmetry.space_group_name_H-M   'P 1'
#
loop_
_entity.id
_entity.type
_entity.pdbx_description
1 polymer ?
#
loop_
_entity_poly.entity_id
_entity_poly.type
_entity_poly.pdbx_seq_one_letter_code
_entity_poly.pdbx_strand_id
1 'polypeptide(L)'
;MNPVSTIISDLLSGVDQAGARFVEVLYKRIGLYSENLFFAMLVLYVVIWGYMQIFGRSTASPLEAAWRLGRAMFIYWMVTNWAPFSETIYTLVQSIPEVLANRIVQTISSTTGTQVSSVDAVPAMFDALYEATLRVVPELYTSVLTDFFGALLAIIIIIFTLLFIGVAVAAIIAAKVLLFIILALGPVWIIMALFNYSFKFTEGFFSVTANLVVQQLLIYGFLGFYYYMV
;
A
#
# COMPACT_ATOMS: atom_id res chain seq x y z
N MET A 1 23.79 -5.25 13.09
CA MET A 1 22.47 -4.61 12.95
C MET A 1 22.34 -3.59 14.07
N ASN A 2 22.01 -2.36 13.71
CA ASN A 2 21.84 -1.25 14.65
C ASN A 2 20.49 -1.45 15.37
N PRO A 3 20.33 -1.18 16.68
CA PRO A 3 19.04 -1.31 17.38
C PRO A 3 17.85 -0.63 16.69
N VAL A 4 18.09 0.42 15.89
CA VAL A 4 17.06 1.13 15.12
C VAL A 4 16.47 0.27 13.98
N SER A 5 17.29 -0.45 13.22
CA SER A 5 16.79 -1.27 12.10
C SER A 5 15.95 -2.46 12.58
N THR A 6 16.29 -3.08 13.70
CA THR A 6 15.50 -4.17 14.29
C THR A 6 14.11 -3.69 14.73
N ILE A 7 14.03 -2.50 15.35
CA ILE A 7 12.72 -1.94 15.75
C ILE A 7 11.87 -1.64 14.50
N ILE A 8 12.47 -1.08 13.45
CA ILE A 8 11.75 -0.76 12.21
C ILE A 8 11.27 -2.05 11.51
N SER A 9 12.11 -3.10 11.42
CA SER A 9 11.69 -4.37 10.82
C SER A 9 10.58 -5.06 11.60
N ASP A 10 10.66 -5.04 12.94
CA ASP A 10 9.66 -5.66 13.82
C ASP A 10 8.32 -4.92 13.75
N LEU A 11 8.33 -3.59 13.67
CA LEU A 11 7.13 -2.79 13.50
C LEU A 11 6.48 -3.00 12.12
N LEU A 12 7.28 -2.99 11.05
CA LEU A 12 6.76 -3.19 9.69
C LEU A 12 6.17 -4.61 9.53
N SER A 13 6.89 -5.64 9.97
CA SER A 13 6.41 -7.02 9.91
C SER A 13 5.18 -7.26 10.81
N GLY A 14 5.12 -6.60 11.98
CA GLY A 14 3.96 -6.64 12.86
C GLY A 14 2.72 -6.01 12.21
N VAL A 15 2.88 -4.89 11.52
CA VAL A 15 1.81 -4.22 10.75
C VAL A 15 1.34 -5.10 9.60
N ASP A 16 2.25 -5.74 8.86
CA ASP A 16 1.90 -6.63 7.76
C ASP A 16 1.11 -7.86 8.25
N GLN A 17 1.54 -8.49 9.35
CA GLN A 17 0.82 -9.61 9.96
C GLN A 17 -0.56 -9.21 10.50
N ALA A 18 -0.65 -8.04 11.17
CA ALA A 18 -1.91 -7.52 11.67
C ALA A 18 -2.87 -7.20 10.51
N GLY A 19 -2.35 -6.61 9.43
CA GLY A 19 -3.08 -6.28 8.22
C GLY A 19 -3.69 -7.50 7.54
N ALA A 20 -2.87 -8.53 7.28
CA ALA A 20 -3.32 -9.78 6.68
C ALA A 20 -4.44 -10.43 7.50
N ARG A 21 -4.26 -10.55 8.82
CA ARG A 21 -5.27 -11.11 9.73
C ARG A 21 -6.55 -10.28 9.78
N PHE A 22 -6.42 -8.96 9.79
CA PHE A 22 -7.56 -8.04 9.80
C PHE A 22 -8.43 -8.23 8.55
N VAL A 23 -7.81 -8.24 7.35
CA VAL A 23 -8.50 -8.48 6.07
C VAL A 23 -9.21 -9.83 6.09
N GLU A 24 -8.53 -10.89 6.52
CA GLU A 24 -9.10 -12.25 6.57
C GLU A 24 -10.31 -12.35 7.52
N VAL A 25 -10.19 -11.79 8.73
CA VAL A 25 -11.25 -11.85 9.75
C VAL A 25 -12.44 -10.99 9.36
N LEU A 26 -12.22 -9.76 8.88
CA LEU A 26 -13.31 -8.89 8.43
C LEU A 26 -14.03 -9.50 7.24
N TYR A 27 -13.30 -10.10 6.30
CA TYR A 27 -13.94 -10.77 5.19
C TYR A 27 -14.76 -11.98 5.65
N LYS A 28 -14.24 -12.87 6.50
CA LYS A 28 -15.03 -14.01 7.00
C LYS A 28 -16.31 -13.58 7.69
N ARG A 29 -16.27 -12.44 8.40
CA ARG A 29 -17.43 -11.88 9.10
C ARG A 29 -18.41 -11.18 8.15
N ILE A 30 -17.94 -10.41 7.18
CA ILE A 30 -18.79 -9.74 6.19
C ILE A 30 -19.35 -10.76 5.19
N GLY A 31 -18.51 -11.66 4.70
CA GLY A 31 -18.78 -12.76 3.77
C GLY A 31 -20.09 -13.48 4.07
N LEU A 32 -20.23 -13.98 5.30
CA LEU A 32 -21.42 -14.71 5.77
C LEU A 32 -22.74 -13.92 5.70
N TYR A 33 -22.71 -12.60 5.93
CA TYR A 33 -23.89 -11.75 5.78
C TYR A 33 -24.07 -11.24 4.35
N SER A 34 -22.98 -11.23 3.58
CA SER A 34 -22.91 -10.54 2.32
C SER A 34 -23.41 -11.40 1.15
N GLU A 35 -23.21 -12.72 1.15
CA GLU A 35 -23.70 -13.60 0.07
C GLU A 35 -25.20 -13.44 -0.22
N ASN A 36 -26.02 -13.42 0.84
CA ASN A 36 -27.47 -13.22 0.72
C ASN A 36 -27.83 -11.81 0.21
N LEU A 37 -27.11 -10.79 0.71
CA LEU A 37 -27.31 -9.41 0.27
C LEU A 37 -26.92 -9.22 -1.20
N PHE A 38 -25.84 -9.87 -1.62
CA PHE A 38 -25.29 -9.82 -2.97
C PHE A 38 -26.19 -10.52 -3.96
N PHE A 39 -26.72 -11.70 -3.59
CA PHE A 39 -27.74 -12.37 -4.38
C PHE A 39 -28.99 -11.50 -4.53
N ALA A 40 -29.46 -10.86 -3.46
CA ALA A 40 -30.61 -9.96 -3.51
C ALA A 40 -30.36 -8.75 -4.43
N MET A 41 -29.18 -8.13 -4.37
CA MET A 41 -28.81 -7.01 -5.26
C MET A 41 -28.71 -7.44 -6.72
N LEU A 42 -28.22 -8.65 -7.00
CA LEU A 42 -28.14 -9.21 -8.35
C LEU A 42 -29.53 -9.55 -8.90
N VAL A 43 -30.39 -10.18 -8.11
CA VAL A 43 -31.79 -10.43 -8.48
C VAL A 43 -32.52 -9.10 -8.76
N LEU A 44 -32.35 -8.10 -7.89
CA LEU A 44 -32.97 -6.79 -8.06
C LEU A 44 -32.45 -6.08 -9.32
N TYR A 45 -31.15 -6.18 -9.62
CA TYR A 45 -30.56 -5.68 -10.87
C TYR A 45 -31.20 -6.34 -12.09
N VAL A 46 -31.31 -7.67 -12.10
CA VAL A 46 -31.91 -8.44 -13.20
C VAL A 46 -33.40 -8.11 -13.36
N VAL A 47 -34.15 -7.97 -12.27
CA VAL A 47 -35.58 -7.63 -12.30
C VAL A 47 -35.83 -6.22 -12.82
N ILE A 48 -35.10 -5.21 -12.32
CA ILE A 48 -35.23 -3.82 -12.78
C ILE A 48 -34.85 -3.72 -14.26
N TRP A 49 -33.78 -4.41 -14.67
CA TRP A 49 -33.36 -4.44 -16.06
C TRP A 49 -34.37 -5.18 -16.97
N GLY A 50 -34.84 -6.36 -16.55
CA GLY A 50 -35.84 -7.15 -17.28
C GLY A 50 -37.14 -6.39 -17.46
N TYR A 51 -37.58 -5.65 -16.44
CA TYR A 51 -38.70 -4.72 -16.54
C TYR A 51 -38.46 -3.65 -17.62
N MET A 52 -37.30 -2.98 -17.63
CA MET A 52 -37.00 -1.96 -18.64
C MET A 52 -36.99 -2.51 -20.09
N GLN A 53 -36.63 -3.78 -20.27
CA GLN A 53 -36.60 -4.43 -21.58
C GLN A 53 -38.00 -4.82 -22.08
N ILE A 54 -38.85 -5.37 -21.20
CA ILE A 54 -40.24 -5.76 -21.55
C ILE A 54 -41.07 -4.53 -21.91
N PHE A 55 -40.88 -3.41 -21.21
CA PHE A 55 -41.63 -2.17 -21.46
C PHE A 55 -41.04 -1.31 -22.60
N GLY A 56 -40.09 -1.85 -23.39
CA GLY A 56 -39.60 -1.21 -24.61
C GLY A 56 -38.87 0.13 -24.39
N ARG A 57 -38.49 0.46 -23.15
CA ARG A 57 -37.79 1.71 -22.79
C ARG A 57 -36.28 1.66 -23.06
N SER A 58 -35.79 0.53 -23.57
CA SER A 58 -34.40 0.26 -23.89
C SER A 58 -34.34 -0.55 -25.19
N THR A 59 -33.80 0.03 -26.26
CA THR A 59 -33.41 -0.67 -27.49
C THR A 59 -32.02 -1.29 -27.32
N ALA A 60 -31.75 -1.95 -26.18
CA ALA A 60 -30.50 -2.65 -26.00
C ALA A 60 -30.50 -3.91 -26.88
N SER A 61 -29.49 -4.04 -27.73
CA SER A 61 -29.26 -5.23 -28.53
C SER A 61 -29.14 -6.46 -27.62
N PRO A 62 -29.62 -7.66 -28.01
CA PRO A 62 -29.46 -8.89 -27.22
C PRO A 62 -28.00 -9.17 -26.82
N LEU A 63 -27.04 -8.75 -27.64
CA LEU A 63 -25.62 -8.86 -27.34
C LEU A 63 -25.18 -7.94 -26.19
N GLU A 64 -25.70 -6.73 -26.14
CA GLU A 64 -25.41 -5.76 -25.08
C GLU A 64 -26.05 -6.17 -23.75
N ALA A 65 -27.23 -6.79 -23.82
CA ALA A 65 -27.88 -7.44 -22.69
C ALA A 65 -27.04 -8.60 -22.13
N ALA A 66 -26.54 -9.47 -23.01
CA ALA A 66 -25.65 -10.57 -22.63
C ALA A 66 -24.35 -10.05 -21.98
N TRP A 67 -23.77 -8.96 -22.49
CA TRP A 67 -22.60 -8.33 -21.89
C TRP A 67 -22.85 -7.81 -20.48
N ARG A 68 -23.99 -7.15 -20.24
CA ARG A 68 -24.36 -6.64 -18.91
C ARG A 68 -24.61 -7.76 -17.90
N LEU A 69 -25.27 -8.84 -18.33
CA LEU A 69 -25.49 -10.04 -17.51
C LEU A 69 -24.17 -10.78 -17.24
N GLY A 70 -23.32 -10.93 -18.24
CA GLY A 70 -21.99 -11.54 -18.09
C GLY A 70 -21.14 -10.78 -17.08
N ARG A 71 -21.14 -9.44 -17.13
CA ARG A 71 -20.49 -8.59 -16.13
C ARG A 71 -21.06 -8.82 -14.73
N ALA A 72 -22.39 -8.87 -14.57
CA ALA A 72 -23.02 -9.11 -13.28
C ALA A 72 -22.64 -10.48 -12.68
N MET A 73 -22.64 -11.53 -13.52
CA MET A 73 -22.22 -12.88 -13.13
C MET A 73 -20.73 -12.92 -12.73
N PHE A 74 -19.87 -12.23 -13.48
CA PHE A 74 -18.44 -12.12 -13.16
C PHE A 74 -18.21 -11.41 -11.82
N ILE A 75 -18.89 -10.28 -11.59
CA ILE A 75 -18.82 -9.55 -10.31
C ILE A 75 -19.27 -10.44 -9.15
N TYR A 76 -20.39 -11.17 -9.31
CA TYR A 76 -20.85 -12.11 -8.29
C TYR A 76 -19.80 -13.19 -8.00
N TRP A 77 -19.24 -13.80 -9.05
CA TRP A 77 -18.20 -14.82 -8.90
C TRP A 77 -16.97 -14.29 -8.16
N MET A 78 -16.50 -13.07 -8.48
CA MET A 78 -15.38 -12.45 -7.79
C MET A 78 -15.65 -12.19 -6.31
N VAL A 79 -16.87 -11.74 -6.00
CA VAL A 79 -17.26 -11.38 -4.64
C VAL A 79 -17.43 -12.63 -3.76
N THR A 80 -18.03 -13.70 -4.29
CA THR A 80 -18.15 -14.99 -3.60
C THR A 80 -16.79 -15.67 -3.40
N ASN A 81 -15.84 -15.48 -4.33
CA ASN A 81 -14.49 -16.03 -4.24
C ASN A 81 -13.46 -14.98 -3.79
N TRP A 82 -13.88 -14.02 -2.95
CA TRP A 82 -13.00 -12.92 -2.58
C TRP A 82 -11.85 -13.34 -1.68
N ALA A 83 -12.01 -14.30 -0.76
CA ALA A 83 -10.91 -14.76 0.11
C ALA A 83 -9.60 -15.07 -0.67
N PRO A 84 -9.59 -16.03 -1.63
CA PRO A 84 -8.38 -16.32 -2.41
C PRO A 84 -7.95 -15.17 -3.32
N PHE A 85 -8.89 -14.37 -3.83
CA PHE A 85 -8.57 -13.18 -4.62
C PHE A 85 -7.85 -12.11 -3.80
N SER A 86 -8.30 -11.89 -2.56
CA SER A 86 -7.75 -10.89 -1.65
C SER A 86 -6.32 -11.22 -1.25
N GLU A 87 -6.00 -12.49 -1.03
CA GLU A 87 -4.64 -12.96 -0.77
C GLU A 87 -3.71 -12.70 -1.97
N THR A 88 -4.22 -12.93 -3.19
CA THR A 88 -3.48 -12.68 -4.42
C THR A 88 -3.23 -11.19 -4.64
N ILE A 89 -4.27 -10.35 -4.54
CA ILE A 89 -4.14 -8.90 -4.68
C ILE A 89 -3.30 -8.32 -3.56
N TYR A 90 -3.42 -8.83 -2.33
CA TYR A 90 -2.59 -8.44 -1.20
C TYR A 90 -1.11 -8.67 -1.51
N THR A 91 -0.78 -9.89 -1.94
CA THR A 91 0.60 -10.25 -2.30
C THR A 91 1.13 -9.37 -3.43
N LEU A 92 0.31 -9.11 -4.45
CA LEU A 92 0.68 -8.24 -5.56
C LEU A 92 0.91 -6.79 -5.12
N VAL A 93 -0.02 -6.23 -4.35
CA VAL A 93 0.00 -4.83 -3.95
C VAL A 93 1.13 -4.54 -2.96
N GLN A 94 1.47 -5.50 -2.09
CA GLN A 94 2.62 -5.38 -1.19
C GLN A 94 3.96 -5.62 -1.88
N SER A 95 4.03 -6.60 -2.79
CA SER A 95 5.29 -6.93 -3.46
C SER A 95 5.79 -5.82 -4.37
N ILE A 96 4.91 -4.96 -4.93
CA ILE A 96 5.33 -3.87 -5.80
C ILE A 96 6.27 -2.88 -5.07
N PRO A 97 5.89 -2.26 -3.94
CA PRO A 97 6.80 -1.43 -3.17
C PRO A 97 8.06 -2.14 -2.68
N GLU A 98 7.93 -3.39 -2.23
CA GLU A 98 9.05 -4.16 -1.67
C GLU A 98 10.09 -4.52 -2.74
N VAL A 99 9.65 -4.98 -3.91
CA VAL A 99 10.53 -5.27 -5.05
C VAL A 99 11.26 -4.02 -5.49
N LEU A 100 10.58 -2.87 -5.56
CA LEU A 100 11.22 -1.62 -5.92
C LEU A 100 12.23 -1.17 -4.87
N ALA A 101 11.90 -1.21 -3.58
CA ALA A 101 12.85 -0.91 -2.50
C ALA A 101 14.10 -1.80 -2.60
N ASN A 102 13.92 -3.11 -2.79
CA ASN A 102 15.02 -4.07 -2.97
C ASN A 102 15.87 -3.77 -4.20
N ARG A 103 15.26 -3.40 -5.32
CA ARG A 103 16.00 -3.02 -6.54
C ARG A 103 16.79 -1.72 -6.36
N ILE A 104 16.22 -0.73 -5.67
CA ILE A 104 16.90 0.54 -5.40
C ILE A 104 18.14 0.29 -4.54
N VAL A 105 18.01 -0.46 -3.44
CA VAL A 105 19.16 -0.81 -2.59
C VAL A 105 20.19 -1.62 -3.37
N GLN A 106 19.79 -2.67 -4.10
CA GLN A 106 20.72 -3.47 -4.92
C GLN A 106 21.52 -2.62 -5.91
N THR A 107 20.87 -1.67 -6.59
CA THR A 107 21.52 -0.79 -7.57
C THR A 107 22.54 0.12 -6.89
N ILE A 108 22.16 0.74 -5.77
CA ILE A 108 23.04 1.65 -5.04
C ILE A 108 24.19 0.86 -4.40
N SER A 109 23.91 -0.25 -3.73
CA SER A 109 24.92 -1.17 -3.17
C SER A 109 25.95 -1.62 -4.20
N SER A 110 25.53 -1.90 -5.45
CA SER A 110 26.43 -2.26 -6.54
C SER A 110 27.30 -1.09 -7.04
N THR A 111 26.82 0.14 -6.87
CA THR A 111 27.51 1.36 -7.31
C THR A 111 28.47 1.88 -6.24
N THR A 112 28.09 1.79 -4.95
CA THR A 112 28.86 2.26 -3.79
C THR A 112 29.78 1.17 -3.20
N GLY A 113 29.79 -0.04 -3.77
CA GLY A 113 30.64 -1.16 -3.33
C GLY A 113 30.29 -1.78 -1.98
N THR A 114 29.14 -1.41 -1.40
CA THR A 114 28.67 -1.88 -0.08
C THR A 114 27.62 -2.95 -0.30
N GLN A 115 27.98 -4.24 -0.16
CA GLN A 115 27.04 -5.34 -0.33
C GLN A 115 26.01 -5.36 0.81
N VAL A 116 24.78 -4.95 0.53
CA VAL A 116 23.65 -5.11 1.44
C VAL A 116 22.90 -6.37 1.05
N SER A 117 22.88 -7.35 1.96
CA SER A 117 22.10 -8.57 1.83
C SER A 117 20.63 -8.23 1.60
N SER A 118 20.03 -8.84 0.58
CA SER A 118 18.73 -8.54 -0.02
C SER A 118 17.49 -8.68 0.86
N VAL A 119 17.62 -8.82 2.18
CA VAL A 119 16.52 -9.26 3.03
C VAL A 119 15.69 -8.09 3.58
N ASP A 120 16.25 -6.88 3.73
CA ASP A 120 15.50 -5.75 4.33
C ASP A 120 15.95 -4.38 3.77
N ALA A 121 15.59 -4.08 2.52
CA ALA A 121 15.99 -2.83 1.87
C ALA A 121 15.52 -1.55 2.59
N VAL A 122 14.33 -1.58 3.19
CA VAL A 122 13.75 -0.40 3.86
C VAL A 122 14.54 -0.06 5.14
N PRO A 123 14.77 -1.00 6.09
CA PRO A 123 15.67 -0.77 7.22
C PRO A 123 17.09 -0.35 6.80
N ALA A 124 17.64 -0.93 5.73
CA ALA A 124 18.98 -0.57 5.26
C ALA A 124 19.09 0.90 4.79
N MET A 125 18.06 1.41 4.11
CA MET A 125 18.01 2.82 3.71
C MET A 125 17.96 3.77 4.93
N PHE A 126 17.22 3.39 5.97
CA PHE A 126 17.15 4.17 7.22
C PHE A 126 18.46 4.12 8.01
N ASP A 127 19.10 2.96 8.08
CA ASP A 127 20.41 2.81 8.71
C ASP A 127 21.45 3.68 7.98
N ALA A 128 21.43 3.70 6.66
CA ALA A 128 22.34 4.54 5.89
C ALA A 128 22.09 6.05 6.07
N LEU A 129 20.83 6.47 6.18
CA LEU A 129 20.45 7.85 6.56
C LEU A 129 21.03 8.26 7.91
N TYR A 130 20.97 7.34 8.88
CA TYR A 130 21.50 7.56 10.20
C TYR A 130 23.04 7.60 10.19
N GLU A 131 23.70 6.67 9.50
CA GLU A 131 25.16 6.65 9.36
C GLU A 131 25.71 7.87 8.62
N ALA A 132 25.01 8.34 7.58
CA ALA A 132 25.33 9.59 6.89
C ALA A 132 25.40 10.77 7.85
N THR A 133 24.40 10.87 8.72
CA THR A 133 24.32 11.92 9.73
C THR A 133 25.49 11.83 10.70
N LEU A 134 25.86 10.62 11.13
CA LEU A 134 27.02 10.41 11.99
C LEU A 134 28.37 10.73 11.33
N ARG A 135 28.48 10.72 9.99
CA ARG A 135 29.69 11.14 9.27
C ARG A 135 29.84 12.66 9.18
N VAL A 136 28.73 13.38 8.99
CA VAL A 136 28.73 14.85 8.92
C VAL A 136 28.98 15.47 10.29
N VAL A 137 28.51 14.82 11.36
CA VAL A 137 28.64 15.29 12.75
C VAL A 137 30.09 15.64 13.12
N PRO A 138 31.11 14.77 12.94
CA PRO A 138 32.53 15.05 13.20
C PRO A 138 33.11 16.24 12.43
N GLU A 139 32.68 16.47 11.19
CA GLU A 139 33.20 17.57 10.35
C GLU A 139 32.88 18.95 10.93
N LEU A 140 31.76 19.06 11.64
CA LEU A 140 31.32 20.27 12.34
C LEU A 140 32.21 20.67 13.53
N TYR A 141 33.09 19.77 13.99
CA TYR A 141 34.01 19.99 15.12
C TYR A 141 35.43 20.39 14.67
N THR A 142 35.75 20.36 13.37
CA THR A 142 37.14 20.50 12.90
C THR A 142 37.71 21.92 12.91
N SER A 143 36.95 22.93 13.34
CA SER A 143 37.43 24.31 13.45
C SER A 143 37.57 24.77 14.91
N VAL A 144 38.76 25.25 15.24
CA VAL A 144 39.28 25.57 16.59
C VAL A 144 38.48 26.69 17.33
N LEU A 145 37.52 27.35 16.67
CA LEU A 145 36.67 28.40 17.26
C LEU A 145 35.20 27.96 17.47
N THR A 146 34.83 26.74 17.10
CA THR A 146 33.42 26.29 17.04
C THR A 146 33.06 25.14 17.98
N ASP A 147 33.90 24.69 18.91
CA ASP A 147 33.61 23.47 19.71
C ASP A 147 32.25 23.45 20.40
N PHE A 148 31.77 24.57 20.95
CA PHE A 148 30.44 24.64 21.58
C PHE A 148 29.30 24.77 20.55
N PHE A 149 29.46 25.65 19.55
CA PHE A 149 28.43 25.90 18.54
C PHE A 149 28.29 24.75 17.53
N GLY A 150 29.39 24.12 17.16
CA GLY A 150 29.46 22.91 16.34
C GLY A 150 28.86 21.71 17.06
N ALA A 151 29.12 21.54 18.36
CA ALA A 151 28.47 20.51 19.17
C ALA A 151 26.94 20.68 19.23
N LEU A 152 26.47 21.92 19.43
CA LEU A 152 25.04 22.21 19.46
C LEU A 152 24.39 21.93 18.09
N LEU A 153 25.03 22.34 17.00
CA LEU A 153 24.56 22.12 15.63
C LEU A 153 24.51 20.62 15.29
N ALA A 154 25.53 19.86 15.67
CA ALA A 154 25.56 18.41 15.53
C ALA A 154 24.40 17.72 16.25
N ILE A 155 24.12 18.09 17.50
CA ILE A 155 22.98 17.55 18.27
C ILE A 155 21.66 17.89 17.57
N ILE A 156 21.50 19.11 17.07
CA ILE A 156 20.30 19.55 16.34
C ILE A 156 20.12 18.69 15.08
N ILE A 157 21.17 18.48 14.29
CA ILE A 157 21.09 17.66 13.06
C ILE A 157 20.69 16.23 13.40
N ILE A 158 21.29 15.61 14.42
CA ILE A 158 20.92 14.23 14.84
C ILE A 158 19.44 14.15 15.21
N ILE A 159 18.94 15.11 15.98
CA ILE A 159 17.52 15.16 16.37
C ILE A 159 16.62 15.32 15.14
N PHE A 160 16.98 16.21 14.21
CA PHE A 160 16.23 16.40 12.96
C PHE A 160 16.22 15.14 12.08
N THR A 161 17.36 14.47 11.93
CA THR A 161 17.44 13.20 11.20
C THR A 161 16.55 12.14 11.84
N LEU A 162 16.61 11.99 13.16
CA LEU A 162 15.81 10.98 13.87
C LEU A 162 14.31 11.27 13.74
N LEU A 163 13.90 12.53 13.85
CA LEU A 163 12.52 12.96 13.62
C LEU A 163 12.08 12.68 12.17
N PHE A 164 12.94 12.99 11.20
CA PHE A 164 12.67 12.72 9.79
C PHE A 164 12.47 11.23 9.51
N ILE A 165 13.37 10.37 10.02
CA ILE A 165 13.24 8.91 9.93
C ILE A 165 11.91 8.45 10.57
N GLY A 166 11.59 8.96 11.75
CA GLY A 166 10.33 8.64 12.45
C GLY A 166 9.09 8.99 11.63
N VAL A 167 9.05 10.18 11.02
CA VAL A 167 7.94 10.60 10.14
C VAL A 167 7.84 9.72 8.90
N ALA A 168 8.96 9.37 8.27
CA ALA A 168 8.97 8.50 7.10
C ALA A 168 8.45 7.09 7.42
N VAL A 169 8.91 6.49 8.52
CA VAL A 169 8.42 5.19 8.99
C VAL A 169 6.93 5.24 9.30
N ALA A 170 6.48 6.26 10.03
CA ALA A 170 5.07 6.45 10.36
C ALA A 170 4.20 6.61 9.09
N ALA A 171 4.68 7.33 8.08
CA ALA A 171 3.98 7.50 6.81
C ALA A 171 3.86 6.19 6.01
N ILE A 172 4.91 5.36 6.00
CA ILE A 172 4.89 4.02 5.38
C ILE A 172 3.87 3.12 6.08
N ILE A 173 3.92 3.08 7.41
CA ILE A 173 2.99 2.29 8.22
C ILE A 173 1.55 2.75 7.99
N ALA A 174 1.30 4.05 8.02
CA ALA A 174 -0.03 4.61 7.76
C ALA A 174 -0.55 4.20 6.37
N ALA A 175 0.31 4.28 5.34
CA ALA A 175 -0.05 3.86 3.98
C ALA A 175 -0.38 2.36 3.91
N LYS A 176 0.43 1.50 4.55
CA LYS A 176 0.17 0.05 4.63
C LYS A 176 -1.16 -0.25 5.35
N VAL A 177 -1.40 0.37 6.50
CA VAL A 177 -2.63 0.17 7.28
C VAL A 177 -3.88 0.63 6.51
N LEU A 178 -3.85 1.81 5.91
CA LEU A 178 -4.95 2.31 5.08
C LEU A 178 -5.24 1.39 3.90
N LEU A 179 -4.18 0.88 3.27
CA LEU A 179 -4.28 -0.08 2.17
C LEU A 179 -4.97 -1.37 2.62
N PHE A 180 -4.64 -1.89 3.81
CA PHE A 180 -5.33 -3.07 4.38
C PHE A 180 -6.80 -2.81 4.63
N ILE A 181 -7.14 -1.65 5.18
CA ILE A 181 -8.53 -1.30 5.46
C ILE A 181 -9.33 -1.23 4.14
N ILE A 182 -8.76 -0.58 3.13
CA ILE A 182 -9.40 -0.42 1.83
C ILE A 182 -9.56 -1.75 1.11
N LEU A 183 -8.51 -2.60 1.09
CA LEU A 183 -8.58 -3.93 0.50
C LEU A 183 -9.55 -4.86 1.25
N ALA A 184 -9.60 -4.81 2.59
CA ALA A 184 -10.59 -5.57 3.36
C ALA A 184 -12.04 -5.23 2.96
N LEU A 185 -12.28 -3.97 2.60
CA LEU A 185 -13.57 -3.48 2.13
C LEU A 185 -13.78 -3.67 0.61
N GLY A 186 -12.80 -4.23 -0.10
CA GLY A 186 -12.83 -4.48 -1.55
C GLY A 186 -14.14 -5.07 -2.10
N PRO A 187 -14.74 -6.11 -1.49
CA PRO A 187 -15.99 -6.69 -1.98
C PRO A 187 -17.14 -5.69 -2.05
N VAL A 188 -17.21 -4.81 -1.05
CA VAL A 188 -18.26 -3.78 -0.93
C VAL A 188 -18.12 -2.77 -2.07
N TRP A 189 -16.90 -2.37 -2.39
CA TRP A 189 -16.64 -1.46 -3.51
C TRP A 189 -16.87 -2.13 -4.86
N ILE A 190 -16.53 -3.41 -5.00
CA ILE A 190 -16.68 -4.15 -6.25
C ILE A 190 -18.15 -4.43 -6.56
N ILE A 191 -18.99 -4.73 -5.57
CA ILE A 191 -20.42 -4.92 -5.86
C ILE A 191 -21.11 -3.65 -6.33
N MET A 192 -20.64 -2.47 -5.89
CA MET A 192 -21.11 -1.20 -6.42
C MET A 192 -20.85 -1.05 -7.92
N ALA A 193 -19.95 -1.83 -8.52
CA ALA A 193 -19.74 -1.85 -9.97
C ALA A 193 -20.91 -2.46 -10.76
N LEU A 194 -21.84 -3.16 -10.08
CA LEU A 194 -23.02 -3.76 -10.71
C LEU A 194 -23.90 -2.68 -11.37
N PHE A 195 -24.06 -1.54 -10.70
CA PHE A 195 -24.84 -0.41 -11.19
C PHE A 195 -23.92 0.65 -11.80
N ASN A 196 -24.27 1.14 -12.99
CA ASN A 196 -23.47 2.16 -13.69
C ASN A 196 -23.35 3.47 -12.88
N TYR A 197 -24.34 3.80 -12.05
CA TYR A 197 -24.31 5.00 -11.21
C TYR A 197 -23.28 4.90 -10.07
N SER A 198 -23.17 3.72 -9.44
CA SER A 198 -22.25 3.48 -8.33
C SER A 198 -20.87 2.96 -8.77
N PHE A 199 -20.65 2.72 -10.06
CA PHE A 199 -19.37 2.30 -10.62
C PHE A 199 -18.21 3.24 -10.26
N LYS A 200 -18.50 4.54 -10.10
CA LYS A 200 -17.52 5.56 -9.68
C LYS A 200 -16.87 5.25 -8.33
N PHE A 201 -17.58 4.56 -7.43
CA PHE A 201 -17.01 4.17 -6.14
C PHE A 201 -15.98 3.04 -6.30
N THR A 202 -16.20 2.11 -7.22
CA THR A 202 -15.24 1.06 -7.55
C THR A 202 -13.99 1.63 -8.23
N GLU A 203 -14.16 2.58 -9.14
CA GLU A 203 -13.04 3.32 -9.73
C GLU A 203 -12.24 4.08 -8.65
N GLY A 204 -12.95 4.73 -7.71
CA GLY A 204 -12.36 5.39 -6.56
C GLY A 204 -11.55 4.43 -5.68
N PHE A 205 -12.06 3.23 -5.42
CA PHE A 205 -11.33 2.17 -4.69
C PHE A 205 -9.98 1.83 -5.34
N PHE A 206 -9.97 1.58 -6.66
CA PHE A 206 -8.72 1.29 -7.37
C PHE A 206 -7.79 2.50 -7.40
N SER A 207 -8.33 3.70 -7.59
CA SER A 207 -7.56 4.95 -7.58
C SER A 207 -6.88 5.19 -6.23
N VAL A 208 -7.61 5.06 -5.11
CA VAL A 208 -7.04 5.24 -3.77
C VAL A 208 -6.01 4.15 -3.47
N THR A 209 -6.30 2.89 -3.83
CA THR A 209 -5.34 1.78 -3.68
C THR A 209 -4.04 2.07 -4.43
N ALA A 210 -4.14 2.50 -5.69
CA ALA A 210 -2.98 2.87 -6.49
C ALA A 210 -2.22 4.07 -5.89
N ASN A 211 -2.92 5.11 -5.44
CA ASN A 211 -2.30 6.27 -4.80
C ASN A 211 -1.55 5.91 -3.53
N LEU A 212 -2.07 4.99 -2.70
CA LEU A 212 -1.39 4.50 -1.49
C LEU A 212 -0.13 3.68 -1.82
N VAL A 213 -0.15 2.91 -2.90
CA VAL A 213 1.05 2.23 -3.41
C VAL A 213 2.07 3.25 -3.89
N VAL A 214 1.65 4.19 -4.73
CA VAL A 214 2.52 5.27 -5.25
C VAL A 214 3.13 6.09 -4.11
N GLN A 215 2.38 6.39 -3.07
CA GLN A 215 2.90 7.07 -1.88
C GLN A 215 4.06 6.29 -1.24
N GLN A 216 3.95 4.97 -1.09
CA GLN A 216 5.05 4.14 -0.59
C GLN A 216 6.25 4.16 -1.54
N LEU A 217 6.01 4.08 -2.85
CA LEU A 217 7.06 4.16 -3.85
C LEU A 217 7.82 5.49 -3.82
N LEU A 218 7.11 6.60 -3.63
CA LEU A 218 7.73 7.92 -3.51
C LEU A 218 8.62 8.01 -2.28
N ILE A 219 8.17 7.47 -1.14
CA ILE A 219 8.98 7.44 0.09
C ILE A 219 10.24 6.57 -0.13
N TYR A 220 10.11 5.36 -0.66
CA TYR A 220 11.27 4.50 -0.93
C TYR A 220 12.22 5.09 -1.97
N GLY A 221 11.69 5.73 -3.01
CA GLY A 221 12.46 6.47 -4.00
C GLY A 221 13.26 7.62 -3.37
N PHE A 222 12.62 8.39 -2.49
CA PHE A 222 13.29 9.47 -1.75
C PHE A 222 14.39 8.95 -0.83
N LEU A 223 14.11 7.91 -0.04
CA LEU A 223 15.10 7.28 0.85
C LEU A 223 16.28 6.71 0.06
N GLY A 224 16.02 6.10 -1.09
CA GLY A 224 17.06 5.61 -2.00
C GLY A 224 17.90 6.71 -2.63
N PHE A 225 17.28 7.80 -3.06
CA PHE A 225 18.02 8.96 -3.55
C PHE A 225 19.00 9.48 -2.50
N TYR A 226 18.55 9.59 -1.24
CA TYR A 226 19.44 9.98 -0.15
C TYR A 226 20.55 8.95 0.08
N TYR A 227 20.21 7.66 0.10
CA TYR A 227 21.19 6.58 0.26
C TYR A 227 22.31 6.64 -0.78
N TYR A 228 22.00 7.03 -2.02
CA TYR A 228 23.00 7.21 -3.08
C TYR A 228 23.94 8.41 -2.86
N MET A 229 23.50 9.46 -2.16
CA MET A 229 24.29 10.69 -1.97
C MET A 229 25.33 10.60 -0.84
N VAL A 230 25.30 9.53 -0.04
CA VAL A 230 26.11 9.32 1.16
C VAL A 230 27.24 8.34 0.90
#